data_AF-A0AAW5N067-F1
#
_entry.id   AF-A0AAW5N067-F1
#
_cell.length_a   1.000
_cell.length_b   1.000
_cell.length_c   1.000
_cell.angle_alpha   90.00
_cell.angle_beta   90.00
_cell.angle_gamma   90.00
#
_symmetry.space_group_name_H-M   'P 1'
#
loop_
_entity.id
_entity.type
_entity.pdbx_description
1 polymer ?
#
loop_
_entity_poly.entity_id
_entity_poly.type
_entity_poly.pdbx_seq_one_letter_code
_entity_poly.pdbx_strand_id
1 'polypeptide(L)' 'PQQPGVVLIIVPITLALLEQQLRALRIVVTADTRFIAGAKARDIHTSTLEVFEKVVGQTTTTLPCKKARLINCTFNEPPL' A
#
# COMPACT_ATOMS: atom_id res chain seq x y z
N PRO A 1 -12.42 -4.35 -11.84
CA PRO A 1 -11.45 -4.29 -12.96
C PRO A 1 -10.39 -5.38 -12.79
N GLN A 2 -10.12 -6.16 -13.84
CA GLN A 2 -9.04 -7.15 -13.85
C GLN A 2 -7.73 -6.44 -14.22
N GLN A 3 -6.64 -6.72 -13.50
CA GLN A 3 -5.29 -6.20 -13.75
C GLN A 3 -5.21 -4.66 -13.82
N PRO A 4 -5.42 -3.95 -12.70
CA PRO A 4 -5.24 -2.51 -12.67
C PRO A 4 -3.77 -2.15 -12.92
N GLY A 5 -3.51 -1.22 -13.85
CA GLY A 5 -2.16 -0.71 -14.05
C GLY A 5 -1.66 0.16 -12.88
N VAL A 6 -2.57 0.90 -12.25
CA VAL A 6 -2.26 1.77 -11.10
C VAL A 6 -3.34 1.65 -10.04
N VAL A 7 -2.90 1.52 -8.78
CA VAL A 7 -3.77 1.49 -7.60
C VAL A 7 -3.40 2.66 -6.69
N LEU A 8 -4.35 3.57 -6.48
CA LEU A 8 -4.21 4.70 -5.58
C LEU A 8 -4.97 4.44 -4.28
N ILE A 9 -4.31 4.55 -3.14
CA ILE A 9 -4.89 4.29 -1.83
C ILE A 9 -4.72 5.52 -0.95
N ILE A 10 -5.81 6.00 -0.36
CA ILE A 10 -5.70 6.90 0.79
C ILE A 10 -5.67 6.02 2.03
N VAL A 11 -4.59 6.12 2.81
CA VAL A 11 -4.42 5.24 3.99
C VAL A 11 -5.57 5.52 4.97
N PRO A 12 -6.40 4.52 5.29
CA PRO A 12 -7.48 4.69 6.25
C PRO A 12 -6.91 4.80 7.67
N ILE A 13 -7.65 5.43 8.57
CA ILE A 13 -7.28 5.56 9.99
C ILE A 13 -7.13 4.19 10.66
N THR A 14 -7.93 3.20 10.24
CA THR A 14 -7.94 1.86 10.84
C THR A 14 -7.11 0.87 10.01
N LEU A 15 -6.13 0.23 10.65
CA LEU A 15 -5.26 -0.77 10.03
C LEU A 15 -6.02 -2.00 9.51
N ALA A 16 -7.06 -2.46 10.22
CA ALA A 16 -7.85 -3.62 9.80
C ALA A 16 -8.55 -3.39 8.45
N LEU A 17 -9.02 -2.16 8.20
CA LEU A 17 -9.62 -1.81 6.92
C LEU A 17 -8.57 -1.78 5.80
N LEU A 18 -7.39 -1.21 6.08
CA LEU A 18 -6.28 -1.23 5.12
C LEU A 18 -5.91 -2.66 4.74
N GLU A 19 -5.73 -3.54 5.72
CA GLU A 19 -5.37 -4.94 5.49
C GLU A 19 -6.43 -5.67 4.67
N GLN A 20 -7.72 -5.50 5.00
CA GLN A 20 -8.82 -6.11 4.25
C GLN A 20 -8.84 -5.63 2.79
N GLN A 21 -8.65 -4.32 2.55
CA GLN A 21 -8.59 -3.76 1.21
C GLN A 21 -7.40 -4.29 0.40
N LEU A 22 -6.22 -4.38 1.01
CA LEU A 22 -5.04 -4.92 0.35
C LEU A 22 -5.20 -6.41 0.01
N ARG A 23 -5.81 -7.20 0.90
CA ARG A 23 -6.11 -8.62 0.63
C ARG A 23 -7.11 -8.78 -0.51
N ALA A 24 -8.13 -7.92 -0.60
CA ALA A 24 -9.07 -7.93 -1.71
C ALA A 24 -8.38 -7.54 -3.04
N LEU A 25 -7.48 -6.56 -3.01
CA LEU A 25 -6.70 -6.13 -4.17
C LEU A 25 -5.73 -7.21 -4.64
N ARG A 26 -5.17 -8.01 -3.72
CA ARG A 26 -4.26 -9.12 -4.06
C ARG A 26 -4.82 -10.09 -5.10
N ILE A 27 -6.14 -10.25 -5.17
CA ILE A 27 -6.81 -11.17 -6.11
C ILE A 27 -6.73 -10.65 -7.56
N VAL A 28 -6.61 -9.33 -7.76
CA VAL A 28 -6.75 -8.71 -9.10
C VAL A 28 -5.48 -8.03 -9.60
N VAL A 29 -4.46 -7.89 -8.76
CA VAL A 29 -3.22 -7.15 -9.03
C VAL A 29 -2.15 -8.08 -9.57
N THR A 30 -1.24 -7.54 -10.37
CA THR A 30 -0.09 -8.25 -10.93
C THR A 30 1.20 -7.56 -10.49
N ALA A 31 2.36 -8.17 -10.81
CA ALA A 31 3.66 -7.54 -10.57
C ALA A 31 3.83 -6.20 -11.31
N ASP A 32 3.12 -6.00 -12.43
CA ASP A 32 3.11 -4.74 -13.19
C ASP A 32 2.24 -3.65 -12.56
N THR A 33 1.41 -3.99 -11.55
CA THR A 33 0.54 -3.02 -10.90
C THR A 33 1.36 -2.07 -10.01
N ARG A 34 1.25 -0.77 -10.27
CA ARG A 34 1.88 0.26 -9.44
C ARG A 34 0.97 0.67 -8.29
N PHE A 35 1.41 0.45 -7.05
CA PHE A 35 0.71 0.92 -5.86
C PHE A 35 1.28 2.26 -5.40
N ILE A 36 0.38 3.20 -5.17
CA ILE A 36 0.69 4.51 -4.58
C ILE A 36 -0.29 4.73 -3.45
N ALA A 37 0.19 4.69 -2.21
CA ALA A 37 -0.61 5.06 -1.05
C ALA A 37 -0.17 6.41 -0.48
N GLY A 38 -1.12 7.24 -0.07
CA GLY A 38 -0.87 8.56 0.48
C GLY A 38 -1.58 8.77 1.81
N ALA A 39 -0.87 9.37 2.76
CA ALA A 39 -1.42 9.81 4.03
C ALA A 39 -0.68 11.07 4.54
N LYS A 40 -1.16 11.66 5.64
CA LYS A 40 -0.35 12.64 6.36
C LYS A 40 0.87 11.91 6.92
N ALA A 41 2.02 12.55 6.92
CA ALA A 41 3.28 11.94 7.35
C ALA A 41 3.23 11.38 8.78
N ARG A 42 2.42 11.98 9.65
CA ARG A 42 2.20 11.53 11.04
C ARG A 42 1.29 10.30 11.17
N ASP A 43 0.47 10.02 10.15
CA ASP A 43 -0.48 8.90 10.13
C ASP A 43 0.18 7.64 9.53
N ILE A 44 1.39 7.75 8.97
CA ILE A 44 2.18 6.61 8.48
C ILE A 44 3.06 6.11 9.61
N HIS A 45 2.65 4.98 10.18
CA HIS A 45 3.38 4.29 11.23
C HIS A 45 4.14 3.08 10.67
N THR A 46 5.02 2.50 11.48
CA THR A 46 5.73 1.26 11.13
C THR A 46 4.74 0.13 10.83
N SER A 47 3.67 0.03 11.62
CA SER A 47 2.60 -0.95 11.42
C SER A 47 1.88 -0.83 10.07
N THR A 48 1.75 0.38 9.53
CA THR A 48 1.21 0.59 8.18
C THR A 48 2.13 -0.04 7.14
N LEU A 49 3.44 0.20 7.26
CA LEU A 49 4.45 -0.35 6.34
C LEU A 49 4.52 -1.87 6.44
N GLU A 50 4.49 -2.43 7.65
CA GLU A 50 4.46 -3.88 7.89
C GLU A 50 3.25 -4.55 7.22
N VAL A 51 2.07 -3.92 7.26
CA VAL A 51 0.88 -4.45 6.58
C VAL A 51 1.04 -4.43 5.05
N PHE A 52 1.63 -3.37 4.48
CA PHE A 52 1.95 -3.33 3.06
C PHE A 52 2.98 -4.39 2.67
N GLU A 53 4.04 -4.56 3.47
CA GLU A 53 5.07 -5.57 3.25
C GLU A 53 4.53 -7.00 3.32
N LYS A 54 3.67 -7.27 4.30
CA LYS A 54 3.05 -8.58 4.49
C LYS A 54 2.08 -8.95 3.37
N VAL A 55 1.26 -8.01 2.91
CA VAL A 55 0.17 -8.33 1.97
C VAL A 55 0.59 -8.17 0.51
N VAL A 56 1.37 -7.14 0.20
CA VAL A 56 1.74 -6.74 -1.18
C VAL A 56 3.19 -7.11 -1.49
N GLY A 57 4.12 -6.75 -0.61
CA GLY A 57 5.56 -7.02 -0.79
C GLY A 57 6.42 -5.77 -0.63
N GLN A 58 7.49 -5.65 -1.43
CA GLN A 58 8.51 -4.63 -1.22
C GLN A 58 7.91 -3.21 -1.22
N THR A 59 8.14 -2.51 -0.12
CA THR A 59 7.54 -1.20 0.15
C THR A 59 8.63 -0.15 0.28
N THR A 60 8.44 1.02 -0.33
CA THR A 60 9.39 2.13 -0.28
C THR A 60 8.63 3.43 -0.04
N THR A 61 9.11 4.23 0.90
CA THR A 61 8.48 5.52 1.22
C THR A 61 9.21 6.69 0.59
N THR A 62 8.46 7.72 0.23
CA THR A 62 9.01 9.01 -0.20
C THR A 62 9.37 9.90 0.99
N LEU A 63 10.15 10.95 0.72
CA LEU A 63 10.36 12.05 1.66
C LEU A 63 9.04 12.78 1.93
N PRO A 64 8.77 13.19 3.18
CA PRO A 64 7.60 14.00 3.48
C PRO A 64 7.61 15.32 2.71
N CYS A 65 6.51 15.65 2.04
CA CYS A 65 6.30 16.91 1.35
C CYS A 65 4.95 17.50 1.76
N LYS A 66 4.93 18.78 2.19
CA LYS A 66 3.70 19.47 2.64
C LYS A 66 2.86 18.69 3.67
N LYS A 67 3.53 18.05 4.65
CA LYS A 67 2.93 17.17 5.68
C LYS A 67 2.30 15.87 5.16
N ALA A 68 2.42 15.56 3.86
CA ALA A 68 2.03 14.29 3.29
C ALA A 68 3.26 13.41 3.06
N ARG A 69 3.07 12.10 3.07
CA ARG A 69 4.09 11.12 2.71
C ARG A 69 3.44 10.05 1.84
N LEU A 70 4.15 9.60 0.82
CA LEU A 70 3.69 8.55 -0.08
C LEU A 70 4.43 7.25 0.18
N ILE A 71 3.70 6.15 0.04
CA ILE A 71 4.18 4.78 0.09
C ILE A 71 4.05 4.20 -1.32
N ASN A 72 5.16 3.83 -1.92
CA ASN A 72 5.21 3.10 -3.17
C ASN A 72 5.40 1.62 -2.85
N CYS A 73 4.57 0.75 -3.41
CA CYS A 73 4.74 -0.69 -3.23
C CYS A 73 4.85 -1.37 -4.59
N THR A 74 5.72 -2.37 -4.65
CA THR A 74 5.81 -3.29 -5.77
C THR A 74 5.25 -4.63 -5.32
N PHE A 75 4.30 -5.18 -6.07
CA PHE A 75 3.73 -6.47 -5.75
C PHE A 75 4.76 -7.58 -6.02
N ASN A 76 5.10 -8.36 -5.00
CA ASN A 76 6.09 -9.44 -5.08
C ASN A 76 5.53 -10.78 -4.60
N GLU A 77 4.20 -10.94 -4.62
CA GLU A 77 3.47 -12.15 -4.19
C GLU A 77 4.06 -12.84 -2.93
N PRO A 78 4.19 -12.12 -1.79
CA PRO A 78 4.79 -12.71 -0.59
C PRO A 78 3.93 -13.88 -0.08
N PRO A 79 4.51 -15.00 0.38
CA PRO A 79 3.74 -16.10 0.97
C PRO A 79 3.03 -15.59 2.23
N LEU A 80 1.70 -15.69 2.24
CA LEU A 80 0.81 -15.23 3.34
C LEU A 80 0.53 -16.35 4.35
#